data_AF-H3BK54-F1
#
_entry.id   AF-H3BK54-F1
#
_cell.length_a   1.000
_cell.length_b   1.000
_cell.length_c   1.000
_cell.angle_alpha   90.00
_cell.angle_beta   90.00
_cell.angle_gamma   90.00
#
_symmetry.space_group_name_H-M   'P 1'
#
loop_
_entity.id
_entity.type
_entity.pdbx_description
1 polymer ?
#
loop_
_entity_poly.entity_id
_entity_poly.type
_entity_poly.pdbx_seq_one_letter_code
_entity_poly.pdbx_strand_id
1 'polypeptide(L)'
;ITRLYKLLMSDSISSETKAWLFAAVTKLTPQAHSSPLVEKLIQEFTVSLNTCLRQHAFELKHLHENTELMKSLLQGAQNCEDIVNPGPSSPEMAPPAGDWALQSMTI
;
A
#
# COMPACT_ATOMS: atom_id res chain seq x y z
N ILE A 1 8.45 0.40 17.37
CA ILE A 1 9.35 -0.72 16.99
C ILE A 1 9.79 -1.58 18.18
N THR A 2 10.36 -1.04 19.27
CA THR A 2 10.89 -1.84 20.40
C THR A 2 9.95 -2.90 20.99
N ARG A 3 8.65 -2.57 21.16
CA ARG A 3 7.66 -3.55 21.65
C ARG A 3 7.44 -4.70 20.66
N LEU A 4 7.39 -4.41 19.36
CA LEU A 4 7.25 -5.41 18.30
C LEU A 4 8.48 -6.32 18.23
N TYR A 5 9.68 -5.74 18.38
CA TYR A 5 10.92 -6.51 18.46
C TYR A 5 10.88 -7.54 19.59
N LYS A 6 10.50 -7.11 20.81
CA LYS A 6 10.38 -8.03 21.95
C LYS A 6 9.38 -9.16 21.71
N LEU A 7 8.25 -8.87 21.05
CA LEU A 7 7.26 -9.90 20.71
C LEU A 7 7.80 -10.88 19.66
N LEU A 8 8.48 -10.39 18.62
CA LEU A 8 9.10 -11.21 17.56
C LEU A 8 10.14 -12.20 18.12
N MET A 9 10.87 -11.79 19.15
CA MET A 9 11.85 -12.62 19.86
C MET A 9 11.22 -13.65 20.78
N SER A 10 9.91 -13.58 21.04
CA SER A 10 9.24 -14.57 21.88
C SER A 10 9.08 -15.89 21.14
N ASP A 11 9.39 -17.00 21.81
CA ASP A 11 9.10 -18.35 21.34
C ASP A 11 7.64 -18.76 21.60
N SER A 12 6.91 -17.98 22.39
CA SER A 12 5.52 -18.26 22.76
C SER A 12 4.49 -17.90 21.67
N ILE A 13 4.92 -17.32 20.56
CA ILE A 13 4.04 -16.88 19.46
C ILE A 13 4.28 -17.67 18.19
N SER A 14 3.21 -17.92 17.43
CA SER A 14 3.30 -18.70 16.21
C SER A 14 4.09 -17.96 15.12
N SER A 15 4.57 -18.71 14.12
CA SER A 15 5.21 -18.11 12.95
C SER A 15 4.26 -17.21 12.16
N GLU A 16 2.97 -17.56 12.13
CA GLU A 16 1.93 -16.72 11.54
C GLU A 16 1.82 -15.38 12.29
N THR A 17 1.77 -15.39 13.62
CA THR A 17 1.77 -14.16 14.42
C THR A 17 3.04 -13.34 14.17
N LYS A 18 4.22 -13.98 14.07
CA LYS A 18 5.48 -13.30 13.73
C LYS A 18 5.42 -12.63 12.35
N ALA A 19 4.77 -13.25 11.35
CA ALA A 19 4.57 -12.65 10.03
C ALA A 19 3.72 -11.36 10.10
N TRP A 20 2.61 -11.38 10.86
CA TRP A 20 1.80 -10.18 11.09
C TRP A 20 2.57 -9.07 11.82
N LEU A 21 3.42 -9.42 12.79
CA LEU A 21 4.30 -8.47 13.47
C LEU A 21 5.35 -7.88 12.53
N PHE A 22 5.91 -8.68 11.61
CA PHE A 22 6.81 -8.18 10.57
C PHE A 22 6.12 -7.18 9.66
N ALA A 23 4.90 -7.48 9.20
CA ALA A 23 4.12 -6.53 8.41
C ALA A 23 3.87 -5.21 9.16
N ALA A 24 3.60 -5.27 10.47
CA ALA A 24 3.48 -4.09 11.31
C ALA A 24 4.80 -3.30 11.44
N VAL A 25 5.94 -4.00 11.59
CA VAL A 25 7.27 -3.36 11.57
C VAL A 25 7.48 -2.65 10.23
N THR A 26 7.26 -3.33 9.09
CA THR A 26 7.42 -2.77 7.75
C THR A 26 6.61 -1.48 7.57
N LYS A 27 5.34 -1.47 8.00
CA LYS A 27 4.47 -0.27 7.93
C LYS A 27 4.98 0.90 8.78
N LEU A 28 5.67 0.62 9.89
CA LEU A 28 6.21 1.64 10.79
C LEU A 28 7.64 2.07 10.45
N THR A 29 8.36 1.31 9.61
CA THR A 29 9.72 1.62 9.17
C THR A 29 9.90 3.04 8.63
N PRO A 30 8.98 3.63 7.83
CA PRO A 30 9.16 5.00 7.36
C PRO A 30 9.30 6.04 8.49
N GLN A 31 8.67 5.81 9.64
CA GLN A 31 8.73 6.70 10.82
C GLN A 31 9.88 6.34 11.76
N ALA A 32 10.52 5.19 11.55
CA ALA A 32 11.56 4.63 12.41
C ALA A 32 12.78 4.19 11.60
N HIS A 33 13.06 4.85 10.48
CA HIS A 33 14.06 4.39 9.50
C HIS A 33 15.48 4.30 10.09
N SER A 34 15.82 5.24 10.99
CA SER A 34 17.10 5.25 11.73
C SER A 34 17.14 4.31 12.94
N SER A 35 16.12 3.48 13.15
CA SER A 35 16.08 2.59 14.31
C SER A 35 17.03 1.40 14.12
N PRO A 36 18.01 1.19 15.03
CA PRO A 36 18.93 0.05 14.93
C PRO A 36 18.23 -1.30 15.09
N LEU A 37 16.99 -1.30 15.61
CA LEU A 37 16.19 -2.52 15.74
C LEU A 37 15.67 -3.05 14.39
N VAL A 38 15.47 -2.18 13.40
CA VAL A 38 15.04 -2.60 12.06
C VAL A 38 16.17 -3.38 11.37
N GLU A 39 17.39 -2.85 11.42
CA GLU A 39 18.59 -3.53 10.92
C GLU A 39 18.82 -4.85 11.64
N LYS A 40 18.68 -4.87 12.97
CA LYS A 40 18.82 -6.09 13.76
C LYS A 40 17.81 -7.17 13.34
N LEU A 41 16.55 -6.80 13.13
CA LEU A 41 15.52 -7.72 12.63
C LEU A 41 15.85 -8.27 11.24
N ILE A 42 16.33 -7.42 10.33
CA ILE A 42 16.77 -7.86 8.99
C ILE A 42 17.88 -8.89 9.11
N GLN A 43 18.92 -8.61 9.91
CA GLN A 43 20.06 -9.50 10.09
C GLN A 43 19.65 -10.85 10.71
N GLU A 44 18.84 -10.82 11.78
CA GLU A 44 18.41 -12.04 12.48
C GLU A 44 17.52 -12.93 11.60
N PHE A 45 16.59 -12.35 10.84
CA PHE A 45 15.56 -13.13 10.15
C PHE A 45 15.85 -13.43 8.68
N THR A 46 16.75 -12.72 8.01
CA THR A 46 17.15 -13.06 6.62
C THR A 46 17.85 -14.43 6.52
N VAL A 47 18.33 -14.96 7.65
CA VAL A 47 18.89 -16.32 7.76
C VAL A 47 17.96 -17.30 8.49
N SER A 48 16.72 -16.91 8.83
CA SER A 48 15.78 -17.74 9.59
C SER A 48 15.44 -19.04 8.86
N LEU A 49 15.38 -20.18 9.54
CA LEU A 49 14.95 -21.45 8.93
C LEU A 49 13.49 -21.41 8.45
N ASN A 50 12.65 -20.56 9.04
CA ASN A 50 11.29 -20.35 8.56
C ASN A 50 11.29 -19.50 7.28
N THR A 51 10.88 -20.11 6.17
CA THR A 51 10.90 -19.47 4.84
C THR A 51 9.99 -18.25 4.74
N CYS A 52 8.82 -18.28 5.38
CA CYS A 52 7.89 -17.14 5.43
C CYS A 52 8.50 -15.95 6.17
N LEU A 53 9.10 -16.18 7.35
CA LEU A 53 9.76 -15.10 8.09
C LEU A 53 11.01 -14.58 7.37
N ARG A 54 11.75 -15.45 6.70
CA ARG A 54 12.89 -15.07 5.87
C ARG A 54 12.48 -14.16 4.73
N GLN A 55 11.37 -14.50 4.05
CA GLN A 55 10.81 -13.70 2.96
C GLN A 55 10.40 -12.30 3.44
N HIS A 56 9.69 -12.20 4.57
CA HIS A 56 9.34 -10.90 5.17
C HIS A 56 10.56 -10.05 5.54
N ALA A 57 11.63 -10.68 6.02
CA ALA A 57 12.87 -9.96 6.33
C ALA A 57 13.58 -9.44 5.07
N PHE A 58 13.56 -10.19 3.96
CA PHE A 58 14.08 -9.72 2.68
C PHE A 58 13.27 -8.55 2.11
N GLU A 59 11.94 -8.60 2.21
CA GLU A 59 11.07 -7.48 1.82
C GLU A 59 11.36 -6.23 2.65
N LEU A 60 11.45 -6.39 3.97
CA LEU A 60 11.80 -5.30 4.89
C LEU A 60 13.18 -4.72 4.56
N LYS A 61 14.17 -5.57 4.27
CA LYS A 61 15.51 -5.14 3.84
C LYS A 61 15.45 -4.30 2.57
N HIS A 62 14.75 -4.79 1.56
CA HIS A 62 14.66 -4.11 0.27
C HIS A 62 14.01 -2.72 0.41
N LEU A 63 12.96 -2.61 1.22
CA LEU A 63 12.31 -1.32 1.52
C LEU A 63 13.19 -0.41 2.38
N HIS A 64 13.90 -0.96 3.37
CA HIS A 64 14.78 -0.17 4.23
C HIS A 64 15.96 0.43 3.46
N GLU A 65 16.54 -0.32 2.51
CA GLU A 65 17.61 0.12 1.61
C GLU A 65 17.12 1.10 0.53
N ASN A 66 15.85 0.97 0.10
CA ASN A 66 15.24 1.85 -0.91
C ASN A 66 14.20 2.78 -0.28
N THR A 67 14.68 3.86 0.37
CA THR A 67 13.83 4.81 1.06
C THR A 67 12.79 5.47 0.16
N GLU A 68 13.11 5.73 -1.10
CA GLU A 68 12.17 6.37 -2.03
C GLU A 68 10.99 5.45 -2.36
N LEU A 69 11.27 4.17 -2.62
CA LEU A 69 10.23 3.15 -2.78
C LEU A 69 9.40 2.97 -1.51
N MET A 70 10.05 2.96 -0.35
CA MET A 70 9.35 2.83 0.93
C MET A 70 8.40 4.00 1.20
N LYS A 71 8.83 5.24 0.91
CA LYS A 71 7.97 6.43 1.05
C LYS A 71 6.80 6.37 0.07
N SER A 72 7.04 6.03 -1.20
CA SER A 72 5.96 5.98 -2.20
C SER A 72 4.90 4.94 -1.86
N LEU A 73 5.28 3.76 -1.38
CA LEU A 73 4.35 2.69 -1.03
C LEU A 73 3.66 2.89 0.33
N LEU A 74 4.36 3.43 1.34
CA LEU A 74 3.89 3.40 2.73
C LEU A 74 3.52 4.78 3.29
N GLN A 75 4.06 5.87 2.75
CA GLN A 75 3.68 7.24 3.14
C GLN A 75 2.63 7.85 2.19
N GLY A 76 2.49 7.32 0.98
CA GLY A 76 1.44 7.73 0.01
C GLY A 76 0.01 7.43 0.47
N ALA A 77 -0.23 6.52 1.41
CA ALA A 77 -1.59 6.24 1.89
C ALA A 77 -2.27 7.41 2.64
N GLN A 78 -1.54 8.51 2.90
CA GLN A 78 -2.08 9.71 3.54
C GLN A 78 -2.72 10.71 2.55
N ASN A 79 -2.57 10.49 1.23
CA ASN A 79 -3.16 11.32 0.18
C ASN A 79 -4.19 10.58 -0.70
N CYS A 80 -4.75 9.46 -0.22
CA CYS A 80 -5.92 8.82 -0.85
C CYS A 80 -7.20 9.69 -0.67
N GLU A 81 -7.18 10.92 -1.18
CA GLU A 81 -8.41 11.65 -1.52
C GLU A 81 -8.77 11.48 -3.01
N ASP A 82 -8.01 10.72 -3.78
CA ASP A 82 -8.16 10.63 -5.24
C ASP A 82 -8.85 9.34 -5.73
N ILE A 83 -9.87 8.87 -5.00
CA ILE A 83 -10.83 7.84 -5.50
C ILE A 83 -12.27 8.40 -5.54
N VAL A 84 -12.42 9.72 -5.59
CA VAL A 84 -13.62 10.39 -6.10
C VAL A 84 -13.18 11.40 -7.15
N ASN A 85 -12.87 10.91 -8.36
CA ASN A 85 -13.02 11.75 -9.53
C ASN A 85 -14.47 11.55 -10.03
N PRO A 86 -15.30 12.62 -10.06
CA PRO A 86 -16.70 12.54 -10.43
C PRO A 86 -16.85 12.04 -11.86
N GLY A 87 -17.82 11.13 -12.08
CA GLY A 87 -18.26 10.81 -13.42
C GLY A 87 -18.59 12.11 -14.17
N PRO A 88 -18.33 12.19 -15.49
CA PRO A 88 -18.64 13.39 -16.24
C PRO A 88 -20.13 13.69 -16.07
N SER A 89 -20.44 14.86 -15.53
CA SER A 89 -21.75 15.46 -15.66
C SER A 89 -22.05 15.55 -17.15
N SER A 90 -22.88 14.64 -17.65
CA SER A 90 -23.39 14.68 -19.02
C SER A 90 -23.94 16.09 -19.29
N PRO A 91 -23.45 16.82 -20.32
CA PRO A 91 -24.19 17.96 -20.78
C PRO A 91 -25.50 17.45 -21.38
N GLU A 92 -26.60 17.93 -20.82
CA GLU A 92 -27.95 17.80 -21.34
C GLU A 92 -27.96 18.15 -22.83
N MET A 93 -28.26 17.16 -23.67
CA MET A 93 -28.46 17.35 -25.10
C MET A 93 -29.78 18.12 -25.28
N ALA A 94 -29.71 19.44 -25.28
CA ALA A 94 -30.80 20.27 -25.76
C ALA A 94 -30.98 19.97 -27.27
N PRO A 95 -32.20 19.63 -27.75
CA PRO A 95 -32.43 19.44 -29.17
C PRO A 95 -32.28 20.78 -29.90
N PRO A 96 -31.61 20.83 -31.07
CA PRO A 96 -31.58 22.05 -31.87
C PRO A 96 -33.00 22.38 -32.36
N ALA A 97 -33.51 23.54 -31.96
CA ALA A 97 -34.68 24.15 -32.57
C ALA A 97 -34.32 24.53 -34.02
N GLY A 98 -34.94 23.89 -34.99
CA GLY A 98 -34.69 24.16 -36.40
C GLY A 98 -35.54 23.31 -37.34
N ASP A 99 -36.58 23.95 -37.86
CA ASP A 99 -37.53 23.56 -38.91
C ASP A 99 -37.09 22.45 -39.89
N TRP A 100 -37.71 21.28 -39.78
CA TRP A 100 -37.94 20.37 -40.91
C TRP A 100 -39.40 19.89 -41.02
N ALA A 101 -40.32 20.51 -40.28
CA ALA A 101 -41.74 20.38 -40.55
C ALA A 101 -42.03 21.04 -41.91
N LEU A 102 -41.88 20.26 -42.98
CA LEU A 102 -42.49 20.33 -44.32
C LEU A 102 -41.55 19.72 -45.38
N GLN A 103 -41.38 18.39 -45.42
CA GLN A 103 -41.29 17.66 -46.68
C GLN A 103 -41.39 16.13 -46.46
N SER A 104 -42.62 15.61 -46.44
CA SER A 104 -42.95 14.26 -46.94
C SER A 104 -44.47 14.07 -46.92
N MET A 105 -45.15 14.73 -47.86
CA MET A 105 -46.33 14.17 -48.51
C MET A 105 -45.86 13.64 -49.87
N THR A 106 -46.45 12.51 -50.32
CA THR A 106 -46.17 11.70 -51.53
C THR A 106 -45.22 10.53 -51.20
N ILE A 107 -45.63 9.26 -51.20
CA ILE A 107 -46.71 8.52 -51.89
C ILE A 107 -47.54 7.72 -50.88
#